data_AF-A0A1W6ZLK8-F1
#
_entry.id   AF-A0A1W6ZLK8-F1
#
_cell.length_a   1.000
_cell.length_b   1.000
_cell.length_c   1.000
_cell.angle_alpha   90.00
_cell.angle_beta   90.00
_cell.angle_gamma   90.00
#
_symmetry.space_group_name_H-M   'P 1'
#
loop_
_entity.id
_entity.type
_entity.pdbx_description
1 polymer ?
#
loop_
_entity_poly.entity_id
_entity_poly.type
_entity_poly.pdbx_seq_one_letter_code
_entity_poly.pdbx_strand_id
1 'polypeptide(L)'
;MAEAAAVQVSSLFDDVPVADLGTISIRVFVLPPKQKKGKEAKEVAIPLDADESEAFAFEAQGSTPMTSYLESNKGKRCVVFLVNGQRQEALDNTFIVQELGFKYLRSRMMIAVDVDGLAPEAIGKMMQGSRQNFYKGHIFEAISKRIIATLKNDPDLIRLEEEAEEAVSELSAGDEKVKQTLDQLIDSHHEHGHDFAEGQGSAGDSKDSDELGFKTVVKDGVVTLLPPDTGQAADYPVLSSGSANVRLRPNQARDISVKSIPSGHWPAVAQFNVENDPGVLELNVKHQKLDTHGKLTLLFNEPEGFDTDQYPVRAKVKVAVRFNGIKETRLLELNVVVKPDTPPPEPKLLDEPTYLKVSSREPIKIRTDGGDVHVRLRWDGKDRLLNANVPQWTLSAKVTSDPRPQPEMNFSEPLAGRFSLLISPREDWTPGDKLKFEVTAHGPRGRELYAFFEALVVEPPPPPEPDPRKPQLVDGEFKTGQMRRPPYQLKVIKRDDYDQPCWNADEWTDDDPGAFLAPTDRAPLTLIINEDMAALRDFRRALTKRNTEQDVERKVNKYTSHIAFHLYQMYQATQGQKEEGVDAADARRREEIRRVAMTMIRLMDVAAK
;
A
#
# COMPACT_ATOMS: atom_id res chain seq x y z
N MET A 1 49.01 19.38 78.09
CA MET A 1 47.91 20.20 78.66
C MET A 1 46.67 19.96 77.81
N ALA A 2 45.50 20.22 78.40
CA ALA A 2 44.19 20.42 77.75
C ALA A 2 44.28 21.29 76.47
N GLU A 3 43.35 21.31 75.53
CA GLU A 3 42.10 20.55 75.27
C GLU A 3 41.53 21.10 73.95
N ALA A 4 40.97 20.25 73.08
CA ALA A 4 40.10 20.68 71.97
C ALA A 4 39.34 19.48 71.42
N ALA A 5 38.30 19.03 72.13
CA ALA A 5 37.37 18.04 71.61
C ALA A 5 36.53 18.67 70.49
N ALA A 6 36.93 18.47 69.23
CA ALA A 6 36.04 18.68 68.10
C ALA A 6 34.94 17.62 68.17
N VAL A 7 33.75 18.02 68.62
CA VAL A 7 32.56 17.16 68.63
C VAL A 7 32.18 16.87 67.17
N GLN A 8 32.68 15.76 66.64
CA GLN A 8 32.02 15.10 65.51
C GLN A 8 30.63 14.70 66.00
N VAL A 9 29.61 15.42 65.52
CA VAL A 9 28.24 14.93 65.58
C VAL A 9 28.19 13.73 64.64
N SER A 10 28.40 12.54 65.20
CA SER A 10 28.17 11.29 64.48
C SER A 10 26.71 11.30 64.03
N SER A 11 26.50 11.29 62.71
CA SER A 11 25.16 11.02 62.20
C SER A 11 24.79 9.62 62.68
N LEU A 12 23.56 9.45 63.14
CA LEU A 12 23.08 8.19 63.75
C LEU A 12 22.98 7.01 62.76
N PHE A 13 23.56 7.17 61.56
CA PHE A 13 23.40 6.29 60.40
C PHE A 13 24.70 6.04 59.61
N ASP A 14 25.82 6.70 59.94
CA ASP A 14 27.14 6.42 59.37
C ASP A 14 27.84 5.31 60.15
N ASP A 15 27.65 4.06 59.69
CA ASP A 15 28.61 2.95 59.73
C ASP A 15 27.92 1.66 59.27
N VAL A 16 27.70 1.52 57.96
CA VAL A 16 27.57 0.22 57.32
C VAL A 16 28.68 0.15 56.26
N PRO A 17 29.70 -0.72 56.43
CA PRO A 17 30.74 -0.89 55.44
C PRO A 17 30.15 -1.23 54.07
N VAL A 18 30.54 -0.49 53.03
CA VAL A 18 30.02 -0.66 51.66
C VAL A 18 30.19 -2.09 51.12
N ALA A 19 31.13 -2.83 51.70
CA ALA A 19 31.40 -4.23 51.41
C ALA A 19 30.24 -5.20 51.74
N ASP A 20 29.30 -4.82 52.60
CA ASP A 20 28.27 -5.75 53.16
C ASP A 20 26.82 -5.26 52.94
N LEU A 21 26.60 -4.45 51.88
CA LEU A 21 25.27 -3.94 51.53
C LEU A 21 24.33 -4.99 50.91
N GLY A 22 24.82 -6.19 50.62
CA GLY A 22 24.09 -7.27 49.94
C GLY A 22 24.26 -7.26 48.41
N THR A 23 23.29 -7.83 47.70
CA THR A 23 23.34 -8.02 46.23
C THR A 23 22.15 -7.36 45.52
N ILE A 24 22.36 -6.91 44.30
CA ILE A 24 21.31 -6.39 43.40
C ILE A 24 21.27 -7.20 42.12
N SER A 25 20.08 -7.40 41.55
CA SER A 25 19.93 -8.04 40.23
C SER A 25 19.60 -6.98 39.19
N ILE A 26 20.49 -6.79 38.21
CA ILE A 26 20.28 -5.85 37.10
C ILE A 26 19.78 -6.65 35.90
N ARG A 27 18.61 -6.30 35.38
CA ARG A 27 17.99 -6.87 34.18
C ARG A 27 17.85 -5.79 33.13
N VAL A 28 18.60 -5.91 32.03
CA VAL A 28 18.51 -4.98 30.90
C VAL A 28 17.63 -5.58 29.81
N PHE A 29 16.72 -4.78 29.28
CA PHE A 29 15.84 -5.13 28.18
C PHE A 29 16.08 -4.13 27.06
N VAL A 30 16.63 -4.59 25.94
CA VAL A 30 16.71 -3.81 24.70
C VAL A 30 15.65 -4.34 23.75
N LEU A 31 14.67 -3.51 23.41
CA LEU A 31 13.63 -3.88 22.44
C LEU A 31 14.15 -3.69 21.01
N PRO A 32 13.85 -4.61 20.08
CA PRO A 32 14.20 -4.43 18.68
C PRO A 32 13.46 -3.21 18.08
N PRO A 33 14.00 -2.59 17.02
CA PRO A 33 13.30 -1.55 16.27
C PRO A 33 11.89 -2.04 15.87
N LYS A 34 10.88 -1.17 16.07
CA LYS A 34 9.51 -1.43 15.61
C LYS A 34 9.50 -1.47 14.08
N GLN A 35 9.56 -2.67 13.48
CA GLN A 35 9.29 -2.86 12.05
C GLN A 35 7.83 -2.45 11.76
N LYS A 36 7.62 -1.19 11.36
CA LYS A 36 6.30 -0.60 11.10
C LYS A 36 5.68 -1.20 9.83
N LYS A 37 4.90 -2.27 9.99
CA LYS A 37 3.94 -2.71 8.96
C LYS A 37 2.84 -1.65 8.79
N GLY A 38 3.03 -0.77 7.81
CA GLY A 38 1.95 0.00 7.19
C GLY A 38 1.37 1.15 8.01
N LYS A 39 2.17 2.19 8.26
CA LYS A 39 1.76 3.63 8.23
C LYS A 39 2.97 4.51 8.56
N GLU A 40 3.14 5.59 7.80
CA GLU A 40 4.19 6.59 8.01
C GLU A 40 3.91 7.40 9.28
N ALA A 41 4.39 6.91 10.41
CA ALA A 41 4.80 7.78 11.51
C ALA A 41 6.30 8.00 11.32
N LYS A 42 6.68 9.15 10.75
CA LYS A 42 8.07 9.61 10.66
C LYS A 42 8.74 9.38 12.01
N GLU A 43 9.78 8.55 12.05
CA GLU A 43 10.77 8.73 13.09
C GLU A 43 11.44 10.05 12.74
N VAL A 44 11.34 11.03 13.64
CA VAL A 44 12.11 12.26 13.50
C VAL A 44 13.55 11.85 13.78
N ALA A 45 14.26 11.49 12.71
CA ALA A 45 15.70 11.38 12.75
C ALA A 45 16.22 12.77 13.14
N ILE A 46 16.66 12.89 14.38
CA ILE A 46 17.25 14.12 14.89
C ILE A 46 18.58 14.28 14.14
N PRO A 47 18.84 15.42 13.48
CA PRO A 47 20.10 15.64 12.77
C PRO A 47 21.30 15.40 13.71
N LEU A 48 22.40 14.86 13.18
CA LEU A 48 23.61 14.58 13.97
C LEU A 48 24.14 15.81 14.72
N ASP A 49 23.87 17.01 14.21
CA ASP A 49 24.34 18.30 14.72
C ASP A 49 23.35 19.01 15.67
N ALA A 50 22.24 18.37 16.06
CA ALA A 50 21.25 19.01 16.94
C ALA A 50 21.73 19.08 18.40
N ASP A 51 21.77 20.29 18.98
CA ASP A 51 22.20 20.52 20.36
C ASP A 51 21.36 19.73 21.37
N GLU A 52 22.00 19.31 22.47
CA GLU A 52 21.42 18.36 23.45
C GLU A 52 20.11 18.84 24.09
N SER A 53 19.84 20.16 24.09
CA SER A 53 18.59 20.75 24.59
C SER A 53 17.45 20.74 23.56
N GLU A 54 17.75 20.81 22.26
CA GLU A 54 16.74 20.78 21.18
C GLU A 54 16.23 19.36 20.93
N ALA A 55 17.10 18.35 21.12
CA ALA A 55 16.77 16.94 20.95
C ALA A 55 15.61 16.42 21.82
N PHE A 56 15.25 17.13 22.91
CA PHE A 56 14.11 16.79 23.76
C PHE A 56 12.76 17.34 23.23
N ALA A 57 12.76 18.40 22.44
CA ALA A 57 11.53 19.07 21.98
C ALA A 57 10.75 18.26 20.93
N PHE A 58 11.45 17.45 20.12
CA PHE A 58 10.88 16.71 18.99
C PHE A 58 10.14 15.41 19.38
N GLU A 59 10.21 14.96 20.63
CA GLU A 59 9.78 13.62 21.06
C GLU A 59 8.34 13.54 21.66
N ALA A 60 7.53 14.59 21.50
CA ALA A 60 6.27 14.80 22.22
C ALA A 60 5.08 13.87 21.86
N GLN A 61 5.19 12.99 20.86
CA GLN A 61 4.09 12.09 20.46
C GLN A 61 4.53 10.62 20.27
N GLY A 62 4.37 9.81 21.32
CA GLY A 62 3.95 8.39 21.28
C GLY A 62 4.73 7.36 20.45
N SER A 63 5.90 7.69 19.90
CA SER A 63 6.50 6.92 18.80
C SER A 63 7.46 5.79 19.20
N THR A 64 7.88 5.70 20.47
CA THR A 64 8.92 4.73 20.88
C THR A 64 8.35 3.33 21.16
N PRO A 65 9.18 2.26 21.17
CA PRO A 65 8.74 0.93 21.61
C PRO A 65 8.31 0.89 23.09
N MET A 66 8.99 1.68 23.92
CA MET A 66 8.84 1.68 25.38
C MET A 66 7.64 2.46 25.93
N THR A 67 6.95 3.27 25.13
CA THR A 67 5.99 4.27 25.62
C THR A 67 4.85 3.64 26.44
N SER A 68 4.33 2.49 26.00
CA SER A 68 3.23 1.78 26.67
C SER A 68 3.55 1.19 28.05
N TYR A 69 4.81 1.18 28.50
CA TYR A 69 5.23 0.46 29.72
C TYR A 69 5.64 1.37 30.89
N LEU A 70 5.94 2.64 30.63
CA LEU A 70 6.69 3.53 31.54
C LEU A 70 6.16 4.99 31.57
N GLU A 71 4.94 5.25 31.08
CA GLU A 71 4.32 6.57 31.15
C GLU A 71 3.98 7.02 32.58
N SER A 72 4.30 8.27 32.87
CA SER A 72 3.80 9.03 34.02
C SER A 72 3.77 10.52 33.65
N ASN A 73 2.95 11.33 34.34
CA ASN A 73 2.83 12.78 34.09
C ASN A 73 4.13 13.60 34.30
N LYS A 74 5.27 12.95 34.60
CA LYS A 74 6.58 13.58 34.83
C LYS A 74 7.66 13.15 33.82
N GLY A 75 7.29 12.49 32.73
CA GLY A 75 8.21 12.15 31.63
C GLY A 75 8.47 10.65 31.43
N LYS A 76 9.27 10.33 30.41
CA LYS A 76 9.68 8.96 30.06
C LYS A 76 10.66 8.45 31.10
N ARG A 77 10.30 7.36 31.78
CA ARG A 77 11.16 6.61 32.72
C ARG A 77 11.87 5.50 31.94
N CYS A 78 13.12 5.19 32.28
CA CYS A 78 13.94 4.17 31.62
C CYS A 78 14.60 3.17 32.60
N VAL A 79 15.00 3.63 33.79
CA VAL A 79 15.45 2.75 34.89
C VAL A 79 14.31 2.59 35.88
N VAL A 80 14.03 1.38 36.35
CA VAL A 80 12.98 1.08 37.34
C VAL A 80 13.56 0.24 38.47
N PHE A 81 13.38 0.69 39.71
CA PHE A 81 13.77 -0.05 40.90
C PHE A 81 12.60 -0.87 41.45
N LEU A 82 12.84 -2.14 41.75
CA LEU A 82 11.87 -3.11 42.23
C LEU A 82 12.16 -3.51 43.68
N VAL A 83 11.17 -3.39 44.55
CA VAL A 83 11.18 -3.88 45.94
C VAL A 83 9.98 -4.80 46.15
N ASN A 84 10.20 -6.05 46.56
CA ASN A 84 9.23 -7.14 46.63
C ASN A 84 8.45 -7.30 45.31
N GLY A 85 9.16 -7.18 44.18
CA GLY A 85 8.58 -7.17 42.83
C GLY A 85 7.71 -5.93 42.48
N GLN A 86 7.53 -4.97 43.40
CA GLN A 86 6.77 -3.73 43.15
C GLN A 86 7.68 -2.60 42.69
N ARG A 87 7.23 -1.80 41.71
CA ARG A 87 7.93 -0.60 41.24
C ARG A 87 7.88 0.47 42.33
N GLN A 88 9.03 0.90 42.84
CA GLN A 88 9.13 1.99 43.81
C GLN A 88 9.61 3.28 43.14
N GLU A 89 10.86 3.30 42.68
CA GLU A 89 11.49 4.50 42.11
C GLU A 89 11.87 4.31 40.63
N ALA A 90 12.07 5.40 39.89
CA ALA A 90 12.55 5.34 38.52
C ALA A 90 13.47 6.52 38.13
N LEU A 91 14.41 6.27 37.22
CA LEU A 91 15.20 7.31 36.53
C LEU A 91 14.71 7.50 35.10
N ASP A 92 14.94 8.69 34.58
CA ASP A 92 14.61 9.15 33.24
C ASP A 92 15.72 8.84 32.22
N ASN A 93 15.48 9.23 30.97
CA ASN A 93 16.38 8.93 29.84
C ASN A 93 17.75 9.61 29.95
N THR A 94 17.89 10.69 30.74
CA THR A 94 19.19 11.37 30.93
C THR A 94 20.25 10.42 31.50
N PHE A 95 19.87 9.46 32.36
CA PHE A 95 20.79 8.46 32.91
C PHE A 95 21.44 7.59 31.81
N ILE A 96 20.69 7.20 30.77
CA ILE A 96 21.24 6.39 29.68
C ILE A 96 22.19 7.22 28.81
N VAL A 97 21.83 8.48 28.52
CA VAL A 97 22.62 9.35 27.62
C VAL A 97 23.87 9.92 28.32
N GLN A 98 23.73 10.44 29.54
CA GLN A 98 24.79 11.17 30.24
C GLN A 98 25.70 10.26 31.08
N GLU A 99 25.13 9.32 31.85
CA GLU A 99 25.93 8.46 32.75
C GLU A 99 26.50 7.23 32.02
N LEU A 100 25.66 6.55 31.23
CA LEU A 100 26.09 5.36 30.46
C LEU A 100 26.77 5.74 29.14
N GLY A 101 26.30 6.79 28.45
CA GLY A 101 26.88 7.28 27.19
C GLY A 101 26.21 6.76 25.92
N PHE A 102 25.11 6.00 26.04
CA PHE A 102 24.40 5.42 24.89
C PHE A 102 23.35 6.41 24.36
N LYS A 103 23.60 6.99 23.18
CA LYS A 103 22.75 7.98 22.52
C LYS A 103 21.59 7.33 21.76
N TYR A 104 21.86 6.26 21.01
CA TYR A 104 20.89 5.64 20.10
C TYR A 104 19.98 4.64 20.82
N LEU A 105 20.50 3.90 21.81
CA LEU A 105 19.72 2.97 22.63
C LEU A 105 18.70 3.65 23.57
N ARG A 106 18.77 4.98 23.78
CA ARG A 106 17.89 5.75 24.70
C ARG A 106 16.39 5.54 24.50
N SER A 107 15.98 5.17 23.28
CA SER A 107 14.57 4.99 22.89
C SER A 107 14.08 3.54 22.98
N ARG A 108 15.00 2.58 23.15
CA ARG A 108 14.77 1.13 23.03
C ARG A 108 15.18 0.33 24.28
N MET A 109 15.95 0.94 25.18
CA MET A 109 16.53 0.30 26.36
C MET A 109 15.75 0.61 27.65
N MET A 110 15.56 -0.42 28.48
CA MET A 110 14.99 -0.34 29.83
C MET A 110 15.88 -1.13 30.80
N ILE A 111 16.14 -0.58 31.98
CA ILE A 111 16.89 -1.25 33.04
C ILE A 111 15.96 -1.49 34.23
N ALA A 112 15.75 -2.74 34.62
CA ALA A 112 15.07 -3.10 35.86
C ALA A 112 16.10 -3.53 36.91
N VAL A 113 16.11 -2.85 38.05
CA VAL A 113 17.04 -3.11 39.16
C VAL A 113 16.26 -3.69 40.32
N ASP A 114 16.52 -4.95 40.62
CA ASP A 114 15.97 -5.66 41.78
C ASP A 114 16.87 -5.41 42.99
N VAL A 115 16.29 -4.87 44.06
CA VAL A 115 17.01 -4.52 45.29
C VAL A 115 16.64 -5.41 46.48
N ASP A 116 15.86 -6.48 46.26
CA ASP A 116 15.43 -7.41 47.32
C ASP A 116 16.58 -8.23 47.93
N GLY A 117 17.73 -8.30 47.25
CA GLY A 117 18.95 -8.94 47.76
C GLY A 117 19.83 -8.03 48.64
N LEU A 118 19.43 -6.77 48.89
CA LEU A 118 20.16 -5.86 49.79
C LEU A 118 19.92 -6.23 51.26
N ALA A 119 20.86 -5.86 52.13
CA ALA A 119 20.70 -6.02 53.56
C ALA A 119 19.45 -5.26 54.07
N PRO A 120 18.65 -5.80 55.02
CA PRO A 120 17.44 -5.13 55.52
C PRO A 120 17.67 -3.71 56.04
N GLU A 121 18.84 -3.45 56.63
CA GLU A 121 19.27 -2.12 57.07
C GLU A 121 19.49 -1.14 55.91
N ALA A 122 20.03 -1.63 54.78
CA ALA A 122 20.25 -0.83 53.58
C ALA A 122 18.92 -0.49 52.88
N ILE A 123 17.99 -1.45 52.80
CA ILE A 123 16.62 -1.22 52.33
C ILE A 123 15.91 -0.22 53.24
N GLY A 124 16.04 -0.37 54.56
CA GLY A 124 15.47 0.55 55.55
C GLY A 124 15.95 1.99 55.36
N LYS A 125 17.27 2.21 55.23
CA LYS A 125 17.87 3.53 54.96
C LYS A 125 17.45 4.11 53.59
N MET A 126 17.26 3.28 52.57
CA MET A 126 16.82 3.72 51.23
C MET A 126 15.33 4.11 51.19
N MET A 127 14.48 3.47 52.00
CA MET A 127 13.05 3.76 52.14
C MET A 127 12.73 4.85 53.19
N GLN A 128 13.75 5.47 53.80
CA GLN A 128 13.59 6.44 54.87
C GLN A 128 13.19 7.83 54.34
N GLY A 129 11.89 8.04 54.14
CA GLY A 129 11.31 9.35 53.84
C GLY A 129 9.89 9.29 53.28
N SER A 130 9.70 8.57 52.17
CA SER A 130 8.40 8.36 51.54
C SER A 130 8.25 6.89 51.11
N ARG A 131 7.03 6.34 51.23
CA ARG A 131 6.72 4.99 50.72
C ARG A 131 6.65 4.91 49.19
N GLN A 132 6.86 6.03 48.48
CA GLN A 132 6.72 6.11 47.01
C GLN A 132 8.01 6.51 46.27
N ASN A 133 9.03 6.99 46.98
CA ASN A 133 10.26 7.50 46.39
C ASN A 133 11.46 7.09 47.25
N PHE A 134 12.60 6.78 46.63
CA PHE A 134 13.82 6.45 47.37
C PHE A 134 14.51 7.71 47.89
N TYR A 135 15.12 7.60 49.07
CA TYR A 135 16.04 8.61 49.57
C TYR A 135 17.36 8.56 48.78
N LYS A 136 17.69 9.65 48.09
CA LYS A 136 18.94 9.82 47.33
C LYS A 136 20.14 10.05 48.27
N GLY A 137 20.45 9.06 49.09
CA GLY A 137 21.63 9.03 49.96
C GLY A 137 22.77 8.16 49.42
N HIS A 138 23.80 7.96 50.25
CA HIS A 138 25.01 7.21 49.91
C HIS A 138 24.75 5.80 49.33
N ILE A 139 23.71 5.10 49.79
CA ILE A 139 23.33 3.76 49.28
C ILE A 139 22.80 3.84 47.85
N PHE A 140 21.97 4.84 47.53
CA PHE A 140 21.45 5.06 46.18
C PHE A 140 22.57 5.42 45.20
N GLU A 141 23.54 6.23 45.63
CA GLU A 141 24.75 6.50 44.85
C GLU A 141 25.62 5.26 44.64
N ALA A 142 25.80 4.43 45.66
CA ALA A 142 26.57 3.19 45.54
C ALA A 142 25.92 2.21 44.54
N ILE A 143 24.60 2.06 44.59
CA ILE A 143 23.82 1.29 43.61
C ILE A 143 23.97 1.89 42.21
N SER A 144 23.84 3.20 42.07
CA SER A 144 23.97 3.90 40.77
C SER A 144 25.38 3.74 40.18
N LYS A 145 26.44 3.95 40.97
CA LYS A 145 27.84 3.72 40.59
C LYS A 145 28.08 2.27 40.19
N ARG A 146 27.45 1.29 40.87
CA ARG A 146 27.53 -0.12 40.51
C ARG A 146 26.84 -0.42 39.17
N ILE A 147 25.66 0.14 38.93
CA ILE A 147 24.94 0.01 37.65
C ILE A 147 25.78 0.57 36.50
N ILE A 148 26.34 1.78 36.67
CA ILE A 148 27.21 2.42 35.66
C ILE A 148 28.44 1.55 35.40
N ALA A 149 29.14 1.10 36.45
CA ALA A 149 30.34 0.26 36.30
C ALA A 149 30.07 -1.09 35.61
N THR A 150 28.87 -1.65 35.76
CA THR A 150 28.47 -2.90 35.10
C THR A 150 28.02 -2.68 33.65
N LEU A 151 27.21 -1.65 33.37
CA LEU A 151 26.58 -1.48 32.05
C LEU A 151 27.39 -0.66 31.05
N LYS A 152 28.29 0.23 31.52
CA LYS A 152 29.05 1.14 30.64
C LYS A 152 30.11 0.44 29.78
N ASN A 153 30.62 -0.70 30.26
CA ASN A 153 31.63 -1.51 29.58
C ASN A 153 31.08 -2.87 29.13
N ASP A 154 29.75 -3.01 29.03
CA ASP A 154 29.13 -4.25 28.59
C ASP A 154 29.28 -4.41 27.07
N PRO A 155 29.92 -5.50 26.58
CA PRO A 155 30.24 -5.65 25.16
C PRO A 155 29.00 -5.85 24.28
N ASP A 156 27.91 -6.41 24.82
CA ASP A 156 26.67 -6.60 24.06
C ASP A 156 25.93 -5.26 23.90
N LEU A 157 25.95 -4.40 24.92
CA LEU A 157 25.38 -3.04 24.81
C LEU A 157 26.17 -2.14 23.86
N ILE A 158 27.52 -2.22 23.86
CA ILE A 158 28.35 -1.49 22.91
C ILE A 158 28.04 -1.94 21.47
N ARG A 159 28.00 -3.26 21.22
CA ARG A 159 27.66 -3.81 19.90
C ARG A 159 26.26 -3.39 19.43
N LEU A 160 25.29 -3.29 20.34
CA LEU A 160 23.92 -2.87 20.02
C LEU A 160 23.79 -1.34 19.78
N GLU A 161 24.67 -0.52 20.36
CA GLU A 161 24.76 0.90 20.05
C GLU A 161 25.39 1.11 18.66
N GLU A 162 26.47 0.39 18.33
CA GLU A 162 27.09 0.39 16.99
C GLU A 162 26.11 -0.07 15.90
N GLU A 163 25.39 -1.18 16.12
CA GLU A 163 24.34 -1.69 15.22
C GLU A 163 23.18 -0.68 15.05
N ALA A 164 22.88 0.11 16.09
CA ALA A 164 21.86 1.15 16.02
C ALA A 164 22.34 2.41 15.28
N GLU A 165 23.61 2.79 15.43
CA GLU A 165 24.24 3.89 14.71
C GLU A 165 24.35 3.59 13.20
N GLU A 166 24.81 2.39 12.84
CA GLU A 166 24.89 1.94 11.44
C GLU A 166 23.51 1.97 10.77
N ALA A 167 22.47 1.42 11.44
CA ALA A 167 21.11 1.43 10.91
C ALA A 167 20.51 2.85 10.73
N VAL A 168 20.88 3.82 11.58
CA VAL A 168 20.47 5.23 11.42
C VAL A 168 21.24 5.89 10.27
N SER A 169 22.52 5.57 10.12
CA SER A 169 23.37 6.04 9.01
C SER A 169 22.89 5.52 7.65
N GLU A 170 22.52 4.23 7.56
CA GLU A 170 21.92 3.66 6.35
C GLU A 170 20.59 4.33 5.95
N LEU A 171 19.74 4.64 6.93
CA LEU A 171 18.49 5.38 6.70
C LEU A 171 18.75 6.82 6.22
N SER A 172 19.74 7.50 6.80
CA SER A 172 20.19 8.83 6.39
C SER A 172 20.73 8.83 4.95
N ALA A 173 21.60 7.88 4.61
CA ALA A 173 22.10 7.69 3.24
C ALA A 173 20.98 7.30 2.26
N GLY A 174 19.95 6.60 2.75
CA GLY A 174 18.69 6.36 2.05
C GLY A 174 17.98 7.67 1.68
N ASP A 175 17.78 8.56 2.65
CA ASP A 175 17.14 9.87 2.42
C ASP A 175 17.96 10.80 1.52
N GLU A 176 19.30 10.77 1.60
CA GLU A 176 20.16 11.52 0.66
C GLU A 176 20.09 10.96 -0.76
N LYS A 177 19.99 9.63 -0.91
CA LYS A 177 19.75 8.97 -2.20
C LYS A 177 18.33 9.20 -2.72
N VAL A 178 17.34 9.33 -1.84
CA VAL A 178 15.97 9.76 -2.19
C VAL A 178 16.01 11.21 -2.66
N LYS A 179 16.76 12.09 -2.01
CA LYS A 179 16.93 13.49 -2.43
C LYS A 179 17.63 13.59 -3.80
N GLN A 180 18.73 12.86 -4.02
CA GLN A 180 19.41 12.80 -5.31
C GLN A 180 18.53 12.19 -6.42
N THR A 181 17.71 11.20 -6.12
CA THR A 181 16.74 10.66 -7.10
C THR A 181 15.54 11.58 -7.29
N LEU A 182 15.17 12.40 -6.30
CA LEU A 182 14.21 13.50 -6.46
C LEU A 182 14.78 14.57 -7.40
N ASP A 183 16.02 15.00 -7.19
CA ASP A 183 16.72 15.95 -8.07
C ASP A 183 16.85 15.39 -9.51
N GLN A 184 17.16 14.10 -9.69
CA GLN A 184 17.16 13.44 -11.00
C GLN A 184 15.75 13.29 -11.62
N LEU A 185 14.72 13.09 -10.81
CA LEU A 185 13.32 13.07 -11.27
C LEU A 185 12.84 14.46 -11.67
N ILE A 186 13.31 15.50 -10.98
CA ILE A 186 13.09 16.91 -11.30
C ILE A 186 13.80 17.23 -12.64
N ASP A 187 15.09 16.91 -12.78
CA ASP A 187 15.84 17.17 -14.01
C ASP A 187 15.28 16.39 -15.23
N SER A 188 14.92 15.11 -15.08
CA SER A 188 14.32 14.31 -16.17
C SER A 188 12.88 14.71 -16.50
N HIS A 189 12.12 15.26 -15.55
CA HIS A 189 10.83 15.92 -15.80
C HIS A 189 11.01 17.26 -16.56
N HIS A 190 12.21 17.84 -16.58
CA HIS A 190 12.50 19.12 -17.23
C HIS A 190 13.12 19.01 -18.63
N GLU A 191 13.96 18.00 -18.92
CA GLU A 191 14.45 17.77 -20.30
C GLU A 191 13.28 17.70 -21.30
N HIS A 192 12.21 16.98 -20.94
CA HIS A 192 11.00 16.81 -21.75
C HIS A 192 10.09 18.06 -21.82
N GLY A 193 10.44 19.15 -21.11
CA GLY A 193 9.76 20.44 -21.22
C GLY A 193 10.35 21.37 -22.27
N HIS A 194 11.58 21.12 -22.74
CA HIS A 194 12.33 22.04 -23.61
C HIS A 194 12.24 21.71 -25.11
N ASP A 195 11.87 20.49 -25.49
CA ASP A 195 11.76 20.05 -26.91
C ASP A 195 10.65 20.76 -27.74
N PHE A 196 10.00 21.79 -27.21
CA PHE A 196 8.90 22.50 -27.88
C PHE A 196 9.32 23.77 -28.64
N ALA A 197 10.62 24.11 -28.68
CA ALA A 197 11.08 25.44 -29.10
C ALA A 197 12.28 25.47 -30.06
N GLU A 198 12.42 24.53 -31.01
CA GLU A 198 13.19 24.82 -32.22
C GLU A 198 12.75 23.95 -33.42
N GLY A 199 12.48 24.58 -34.56
CA GLY A 199 12.01 23.89 -35.76
C GLY A 199 12.58 24.47 -37.04
N GLN A 200 13.25 23.63 -37.84
CA GLN A 200 13.53 23.88 -39.25
C GLN A 200 13.36 22.58 -40.07
N GLY A 201 12.32 22.57 -40.92
CA GLY A 201 12.13 21.97 -42.26
C GLY A 201 12.72 20.60 -42.64
N SER A 202 12.14 19.81 -43.56
CA SER A 202 10.97 19.99 -44.44
C SER A 202 10.73 18.66 -45.22
N ALA A 203 9.69 18.40 -46.04
CA ALA A 203 8.55 19.19 -46.53
C ALA A 203 7.38 18.25 -46.96
N GLY A 204 6.14 18.74 -46.92
CA GLY A 204 4.95 18.15 -47.59
C GLY A 204 4.22 17.04 -46.81
N ASP A 205 2.88 16.96 -46.81
CA ASP A 205 1.87 17.82 -47.46
C ASP A 205 0.48 17.70 -46.76
N SER A 206 -0.32 18.78 -46.84
CA SER A 206 -1.79 18.86 -46.68
C SER A 206 -2.50 18.47 -45.36
N LYS A 207 -2.75 19.48 -44.51
CA LYS A 207 -4.06 19.96 -43.96
C LYS A 207 -5.12 18.94 -43.51
N ASP A 208 -5.81 19.09 -42.37
CA ASP A 208 -5.90 20.12 -41.30
C ASP A 208 -6.64 19.44 -40.11
N SER A 209 -6.64 19.87 -38.83
CA SER A 209 -6.06 21.00 -38.07
C SER A 209 -6.09 20.69 -36.55
N ASP A 210 -5.41 21.49 -35.71
CA ASP A 210 -5.53 21.61 -34.23
C ASP A 210 -5.86 20.35 -33.38
N GLU A 211 -4.82 19.62 -32.95
CA GLU A 211 -4.82 18.91 -31.66
C GLU A 211 -3.38 18.52 -31.18
N LEU A 212 -2.56 19.52 -30.82
CA LEU A 212 -1.17 19.29 -30.40
C LEU A 212 -1.03 19.03 -28.90
N GLY A 213 -1.01 17.74 -28.54
CA GLY A 213 -0.49 17.29 -27.27
C GLY A 213 -0.03 15.85 -27.37
N PHE A 214 1.25 15.64 -27.67
CA PHE A 214 1.84 14.31 -27.88
C PHE A 214 1.40 13.27 -26.84
N LYS A 215 0.61 12.31 -27.30
CA LYS A 215 0.62 10.93 -26.78
C LYS A 215 1.68 10.22 -27.60
N THR A 216 2.75 9.73 -26.98
CA THR A 216 3.61 8.72 -27.61
C THR A 216 2.83 7.41 -27.67
N VAL A 217 1.97 7.31 -28.69
CA VAL A 217 1.43 6.02 -29.14
C VAL A 217 2.59 5.28 -29.77
N VAL A 218 3.28 4.50 -28.95
CA VAL A 218 4.31 3.58 -29.44
C VAL A 218 3.58 2.50 -30.23
N LYS A 219 3.64 2.61 -31.57
CA LYS A 219 3.14 1.61 -32.52
C LYS A 219 4.11 0.42 -32.66
N ASP A 220 4.88 0.11 -31.62
CA ASP A 220 5.58 -1.18 -31.54
C ASP A 220 4.53 -2.23 -31.12
N GLY A 221 4.45 -3.33 -31.86
CA GLY A 221 3.49 -4.41 -31.60
C GLY A 221 3.58 -4.95 -30.17
N VAL A 222 2.47 -5.53 -29.71
CA VAL A 222 2.31 -5.97 -28.32
C VAL A 222 2.15 -7.49 -28.29
N VAL A 223 2.91 -8.16 -27.42
CA VAL A 223 2.90 -9.62 -27.34
C VAL A 223 1.88 -10.11 -26.32
N THR A 224 1.01 -11.01 -26.76
CA THR A 224 -0.09 -11.59 -25.96
C THR A 224 -0.19 -13.11 -26.21
N LEU A 225 -0.95 -13.84 -25.37
CA LEU A 225 -1.23 -15.27 -25.57
C LEU A 225 -2.47 -15.45 -26.44
N LEU A 226 -2.27 -15.73 -27.73
CA LEU A 226 -3.33 -15.87 -28.74
C LEU A 226 -3.19 -17.18 -29.54
N PRO A 227 -4.27 -17.64 -30.19
CA PRO A 227 -4.23 -18.74 -31.14
C PRO A 227 -3.14 -18.54 -32.22
N PRO A 228 -2.57 -19.62 -32.78
CA PRO A 228 -1.47 -19.52 -33.74
C PRO A 228 -1.83 -18.72 -35.01
N ASP A 229 -3.12 -18.63 -35.33
CA ASP A 229 -3.66 -17.97 -36.53
C ASP A 229 -3.85 -16.44 -36.35
N THR A 230 -3.43 -15.86 -35.21
CA THR A 230 -3.70 -14.45 -34.87
C THR A 230 -2.42 -13.72 -34.42
N GLY A 231 -1.73 -13.09 -35.36
CA GLY A 231 -0.53 -12.27 -35.13
C GLY A 231 0.73 -12.82 -35.80
N GLN A 232 1.88 -12.25 -35.45
CA GLN A 232 3.21 -12.77 -35.80
C GLN A 232 3.80 -13.50 -34.60
N ALA A 233 4.43 -14.66 -34.82
CA ALA A 233 5.03 -15.44 -33.73
C ALA A 233 6.06 -14.62 -32.94
N ALA A 234 5.99 -14.69 -31.62
CA ALA A 234 6.84 -13.93 -30.71
C ALA A 234 7.48 -14.80 -29.63
N ASP A 235 8.42 -14.22 -28.87
CA ASP A 235 9.14 -14.90 -27.81
C ASP A 235 8.56 -14.65 -26.40
N TYR A 236 8.85 -15.59 -25.52
CA TYR A 236 8.64 -15.46 -24.07
C TYR A 236 9.49 -14.32 -23.48
N PRO A 237 9.08 -13.71 -22.34
CA PRO A 237 7.97 -14.09 -21.48
C PRO A 237 6.62 -13.52 -21.92
N VAL A 238 5.54 -14.11 -21.43
CA VAL A 238 4.16 -13.63 -21.59
C VAL A 238 3.49 -13.45 -20.24
N LEU A 239 2.46 -12.61 -20.18
CA LEU A 239 1.66 -12.40 -18.98
C LEU A 239 0.53 -13.42 -18.87
N SER A 240 0.27 -13.90 -17.66
CA SER A 240 -0.90 -14.74 -17.35
C SER A 240 -1.53 -14.34 -16.02
N SER A 241 -2.84 -14.59 -15.88
CA SER A 241 -3.55 -14.57 -14.60
C SER A 241 -4.27 -15.90 -14.40
N GLY A 242 -4.65 -16.20 -13.16
CA GLY A 242 -5.46 -17.39 -12.87
C GLY A 242 -6.89 -17.36 -13.44
N SER A 243 -7.34 -16.24 -14.04
CA SER A 243 -8.65 -16.11 -14.67
C SER A 243 -8.70 -14.89 -15.59
N ALA A 244 -8.92 -15.11 -16.89
CA ALA A 244 -9.14 -14.02 -17.86
C ALA A 244 -10.51 -13.32 -17.70
N ASN A 245 -11.47 -13.97 -17.03
CA ASN A 245 -12.78 -13.42 -16.71
C ASN A 245 -12.92 -13.25 -15.20
N VAL A 246 -12.99 -12.01 -14.74
CA VAL A 246 -13.11 -11.64 -13.33
C VAL A 246 -14.57 -11.29 -13.03
N ARG A 247 -15.10 -11.82 -11.93
CA ARG A 247 -16.38 -11.37 -11.38
C ARG A 247 -16.13 -10.51 -10.14
N LEU A 248 -16.72 -9.31 -10.12
CA LEU A 248 -16.72 -8.42 -8.96
C LEU A 248 -18.14 -8.29 -8.40
N ARG A 249 -18.20 -7.96 -7.11
CA ARG A 249 -19.40 -7.49 -6.44
C ARG A 249 -19.25 -5.99 -6.19
N PRO A 250 -20.34 -5.22 -6.22
CA PRO A 250 -20.32 -3.81 -5.81
C PRO A 250 -19.72 -3.67 -4.41
N ASN A 251 -18.90 -2.63 -4.23
CA ASN A 251 -18.27 -2.24 -2.97
C ASN A 251 -17.38 -3.31 -2.30
N GLN A 252 -17.06 -4.43 -2.97
CA GLN A 252 -16.16 -5.47 -2.47
C GLN A 252 -14.89 -5.56 -3.32
N ALA A 253 -13.75 -5.24 -2.70
CA ALA A 253 -12.45 -5.35 -3.35
C ALA A 253 -12.07 -6.82 -3.61
N ARG A 254 -11.44 -7.09 -4.77
CA ARG A 254 -10.94 -8.42 -5.15
C ARG A 254 -9.51 -8.35 -5.63
N ASP A 255 -8.67 -9.21 -5.08
CA ASP A 255 -7.27 -9.36 -5.45
C ASP A 255 -7.08 -10.39 -6.58
N ILE A 256 -6.15 -10.09 -7.50
CA ILE A 256 -5.72 -10.94 -8.62
C ILE A 256 -4.20 -10.93 -8.67
N SER A 257 -3.59 -12.09 -8.94
CA SER A 257 -2.17 -12.19 -9.29
C SER A 257 -1.96 -12.27 -10.80
N VAL A 258 -1.05 -11.46 -11.31
CA VAL A 258 -0.51 -11.49 -12.68
C VAL A 258 0.92 -12.02 -12.61
N LYS A 259 1.24 -13.04 -13.39
CA LYS A 259 2.54 -13.72 -13.39
C LYS A 259 3.14 -13.69 -14.79
N SER A 260 4.46 -13.82 -14.89
CA SER A 260 5.11 -14.15 -16.16
C SER A 260 5.07 -15.66 -16.39
N ILE A 261 5.04 -16.08 -17.65
CA ILE A 261 5.40 -17.42 -18.10
C ILE A 261 6.61 -17.25 -19.03
N PRO A 262 7.75 -17.90 -18.76
CA PRO A 262 8.10 -18.62 -17.54
C PRO A 262 8.11 -17.70 -16.29
N SER A 263 7.90 -18.29 -15.11
CA SER A 263 7.80 -17.54 -13.84
C SER A 263 9.09 -16.84 -13.42
N GLY A 264 10.25 -17.37 -13.83
CA GLY A 264 11.57 -16.81 -13.51
C GLY A 264 11.87 -15.44 -14.12
N HIS A 265 11.07 -14.95 -15.08
CA HIS A 265 11.31 -13.64 -15.72
C HIS A 265 10.69 -12.45 -14.96
N TRP A 266 9.81 -12.67 -13.97
CA TRP A 266 9.13 -11.58 -13.27
C TRP A 266 10.08 -10.57 -12.56
N PRO A 267 11.21 -10.98 -11.96
CA PRO A 267 12.17 -10.03 -11.38
C PRO A 267 12.72 -9.01 -12.40
N ALA A 268 12.80 -9.38 -13.69
CA ALA A 268 13.29 -8.53 -14.76
C ALA A 268 12.26 -7.49 -15.28
N VAL A 269 11.09 -7.35 -14.64
CA VAL A 269 10.09 -6.34 -15.02
C VAL A 269 10.62 -4.92 -14.77
N ALA A 270 10.77 -4.15 -15.84
CA ALA A 270 11.19 -2.76 -15.85
C ALA A 270 10.03 -1.79 -15.59
N GLN A 271 8.90 -2.02 -16.26
CA GLN A 271 7.70 -1.18 -16.18
C GLN A 271 6.46 -2.07 -16.02
N PHE A 272 5.54 -1.66 -15.15
CA PHE A 272 4.27 -2.34 -14.89
C PHE A 272 3.15 -1.29 -14.89
N ASN A 273 2.37 -1.27 -15.96
CA ASN A 273 1.30 -0.30 -16.17
C ASN A 273 -0.06 -1.02 -16.22
N VAL A 274 -1.09 -0.36 -15.72
CA VAL A 274 -2.48 -0.86 -15.75
C VAL A 274 -3.39 0.26 -16.22
N GLU A 275 -4.16 0.00 -17.27
CA GLU A 275 -5.16 0.92 -17.84
C GLU A 275 -6.56 0.36 -17.57
N ASN A 276 -7.43 1.22 -17.06
CA ASN A 276 -8.83 0.90 -16.77
C ASN A 276 -9.71 1.21 -17.97
N ASP A 277 -10.89 0.62 -18.01
CA ASP A 277 -11.89 0.94 -19.04
C ASP A 277 -12.37 2.39 -18.85
N PRO A 278 -12.17 3.30 -19.83
CA PRO A 278 -12.65 4.68 -19.72
C PRO A 278 -14.17 4.78 -19.70
N GLY A 279 -14.90 3.72 -20.09
CA GLY A 279 -16.35 3.65 -20.01
C GLY A 279 -16.92 3.34 -18.63
N VAL A 280 -16.08 3.02 -17.63
CA VAL A 280 -16.52 2.64 -16.27
C VAL A 280 -15.66 3.34 -15.22
N LEU A 281 -16.01 4.60 -14.91
CA LEU A 281 -15.28 5.46 -13.98
C LEU A 281 -15.33 4.96 -12.52
N GLU A 282 -16.35 4.16 -12.20
CA GLU A 282 -16.59 3.52 -10.91
C GLU A 282 -15.58 2.41 -10.59
N LEU A 283 -14.92 1.87 -11.62
CA LEU A 283 -13.94 0.78 -11.48
C LEU A 283 -12.56 1.31 -11.08
N ASN A 284 -12.29 1.21 -9.78
CA ASN A 284 -11.01 1.52 -9.19
C ASN A 284 -10.08 0.31 -9.28
N VAL A 285 -8.87 0.54 -9.79
CA VAL A 285 -7.83 -0.49 -9.93
C VAL A 285 -6.54 0.01 -9.30
N LYS A 286 -6.09 -0.69 -8.26
CA LYS A 286 -4.79 -0.48 -7.63
C LYS A 286 -3.87 -1.62 -8.05
N HIS A 287 -2.60 -1.32 -8.28
CA HIS A 287 -1.60 -2.32 -8.65
C HIS A 287 -0.34 -2.18 -7.80
N GLN A 288 0.32 -3.31 -7.53
CA GLN A 288 1.56 -3.38 -6.79
C GLN A 288 2.48 -4.42 -7.44
N LYS A 289 3.72 -4.04 -7.75
CA LYS A 289 4.76 -4.99 -8.15
C LYS A 289 5.30 -5.68 -6.90
N LEU A 290 5.28 -7.01 -6.86
CA LEU A 290 5.99 -7.84 -5.88
C LEU A 290 7.09 -8.61 -6.61
N ASP A 291 8.02 -9.23 -5.86
CA ASP A 291 9.21 -9.89 -6.44
C ASP A 291 8.89 -11.09 -7.32
N THR A 292 7.75 -11.74 -7.09
CA THR A 292 7.34 -12.97 -7.78
C THR A 292 6.13 -12.81 -8.71
N HIS A 293 5.35 -11.74 -8.55
CA HIS A 293 4.13 -11.48 -9.32
C HIS A 293 3.64 -10.04 -9.16
N GLY A 294 2.74 -9.61 -10.03
CA GLY A 294 2.00 -8.35 -9.90
C GLY A 294 0.69 -8.60 -9.16
N LYS A 295 0.40 -7.81 -8.13
CA LYS A 295 -0.89 -7.83 -7.44
C LYS A 295 -1.78 -6.73 -8.00
N LEU A 296 -2.98 -7.08 -8.44
CA LEU A 296 -4.05 -6.14 -8.80
C LEU A 296 -5.17 -6.23 -7.78
N THR A 297 -5.62 -5.09 -7.26
CA THR A 297 -6.81 -4.99 -6.41
C THR A 297 -7.87 -4.20 -7.17
N LEU A 298 -8.94 -4.88 -7.57
CA LEU A 298 -10.07 -4.28 -8.29
C LEU A 298 -11.21 -4.00 -7.31
N LEU A 299 -11.82 -2.82 -7.41
CA LEU A 299 -12.96 -2.40 -6.59
C LEU A 299 -13.93 -1.58 -7.46
N PHE A 300 -15.18 -2.00 -7.56
CA PHE A 300 -16.24 -1.19 -8.16
C PHE A 300 -16.97 -0.45 -7.03
N ASN A 301 -16.88 0.89 -7.02
CA ASN A 301 -17.60 1.72 -6.05
C ASN A 301 -18.95 2.10 -6.64
N GLU A 302 -20.04 1.61 -6.06
CA GLU A 302 -21.40 1.91 -6.51
C GLU A 302 -21.81 3.31 -6.00
N PRO A 303 -22.08 4.30 -6.89
CA PRO A 303 -22.51 5.62 -6.46
C PRO A 303 -23.93 5.60 -5.88
N GLU A 304 -24.25 6.56 -5.02
CA GLU A 304 -25.60 6.70 -4.46
C GLU A 304 -26.63 6.91 -5.57
N GLY A 305 -27.60 6.00 -5.66
CA GLY A 305 -28.63 6.03 -6.72
C GLY A 305 -28.22 5.36 -8.03
N PHE A 306 -27.18 4.51 -8.06
CA PHE A 306 -26.85 3.70 -9.23
C PHE A 306 -28.06 2.85 -9.68
N ASP A 307 -28.36 2.89 -10.98
CA ASP A 307 -29.52 2.22 -11.55
C ASP A 307 -29.28 0.71 -11.69
N THR A 308 -30.16 -0.09 -11.09
CA THR A 308 -30.07 -1.56 -11.11
C THR A 308 -30.15 -2.16 -12.51
N ASP A 309 -30.78 -1.47 -13.46
CA ASP A 309 -30.92 -1.94 -14.85
C ASP A 309 -29.61 -1.80 -15.66
N GLN A 310 -28.61 -1.06 -15.13
CA GLN A 310 -27.26 -1.00 -15.72
C GLN A 310 -26.42 -2.25 -15.45
N TYR A 311 -26.89 -3.18 -14.61
CA TYR A 311 -26.20 -4.45 -14.37
C TYR A 311 -26.52 -5.50 -15.45
N PRO A 312 -25.52 -6.30 -15.91
CA PRO A 312 -24.13 -6.30 -15.47
C PRO A 312 -23.26 -5.25 -16.16
N VAL A 313 -22.56 -4.44 -15.34
CA VAL A 313 -21.47 -3.60 -15.82
C VAL A 313 -20.34 -4.51 -16.33
N ARG A 314 -19.85 -4.21 -17.53
CA ARG A 314 -18.73 -4.91 -18.17
C ARG A 314 -17.62 -3.91 -18.43
N ALA A 315 -16.40 -4.24 -18.00
CA ALA A 315 -15.22 -3.41 -18.18
C ALA A 315 -14.04 -4.27 -18.64
N LYS A 316 -13.12 -3.68 -19.40
CA LYS A 316 -11.83 -4.28 -19.74
C LYS A 316 -10.70 -3.61 -18.98
N VAL A 317 -9.91 -4.40 -18.25
CA VAL A 317 -8.67 -3.92 -17.61
C VAL A 317 -7.49 -4.42 -18.43
N LYS A 318 -6.65 -3.49 -18.91
CA LYS A 318 -5.45 -3.80 -19.69
C LYS A 318 -4.22 -3.72 -18.80
N VAL A 319 -3.40 -4.76 -18.81
CA VAL A 319 -2.19 -4.87 -18.00
C VAL A 319 -0.99 -4.99 -18.92
N ALA A 320 -0.11 -3.99 -18.91
CA ALA A 320 1.05 -3.93 -19.79
C ALA A 320 2.36 -3.97 -18.98
N VAL A 321 3.30 -4.80 -19.43
CA VAL A 321 4.58 -5.03 -18.76
C VAL A 321 5.71 -4.96 -19.76
N ARG A 322 6.77 -4.22 -19.42
CA ARG A 322 8.03 -4.22 -20.16
C ARG A 322 9.11 -4.91 -19.32
N PHE A 323 9.88 -5.80 -19.95
CA PHE A 323 10.98 -6.52 -19.31
C PHE A 323 12.32 -5.92 -19.74
N ASN A 324 13.30 -5.90 -18.83
CA ASN A 324 14.67 -5.50 -19.14
C ASN A 324 15.26 -6.41 -20.24
N GLY A 325 15.87 -5.80 -21.26
CA GLY A 325 16.46 -6.51 -22.40
C GLY A 325 15.47 -6.92 -23.50
N ILE A 326 14.17 -6.63 -23.37
CA ILE A 326 13.14 -6.97 -24.36
C ILE A 326 12.50 -5.68 -24.89
N LYS A 327 12.43 -5.54 -26.22
CA LYS A 327 11.92 -4.30 -26.85
C LYS A 327 10.39 -4.22 -26.74
N GLU A 328 9.69 -5.29 -27.12
CA GLU A 328 8.22 -5.29 -27.24
C GLU A 328 7.52 -5.41 -25.88
N THR A 329 6.41 -4.69 -25.73
CA THR A 329 5.61 -4.73 -24.49
C THR A 329 4.76 -6.01 -24.44
N ARG A 330 4.58 -6.58 -23.25
CA ARG A 330 3.73 -7.75 -23.00
C ARG A 330 2.39 -7.28 -22.44
N LEU A 331 1.26 -7.74 -22.99
CA LEU A 331 -0.09 -7.30 -22.60
C LEU A 331 -0.96 -8.47 -22.14
N LEU A 332 -1.85 -8.19 -21.19
CA LEU A 332 -2.91 -9.07 -20.73
C LEU A 332 -4.21 -8.27 -20.59
N GLU A 333 -5.26 -8.68 -21.30
CA GLU A 333 -6.61 -8.14 -21.12
C GLU A 333 -7.39 -9.01 -20.11
N LEU A 334 -8.02 -8.36 -19.13
CA LEU A 334 -8.91 -8.98 -18.16
C LEU A 334 -10.34 -8.46 -18.38
N ASN A 335 -11.29 -9.36 -18.63
CA ASN A 335 -12.70 -9.01 -18.73
C ASN A 335 -13.31 -9.00 -17.33
N VAL A 336 -13.72 -7.83 -16.86
CA VAL A 336 -14.33 -7.62 -15.55
C VAL A 336 -15.85 -7.53 -15.72
N VAL A 337 -16.60 -8.32 -14.95
CA VAL A 337 -18.06 -8.31 -14.92
C VAL A 337 -18.51 -8.05 -13.49
N VAL A 338 -19.20 -6.93 -13.27
CA VAL A 338 -19.79 -6.59 -11.97
C VAL A 338 -21.24 -7.04 -11.94
N LYS A 339 -21.65 -7.72 -10.87
CA LYS A 339 -23.05 -8.02 -10.57
C LYS A 339 -23.30 -7.88 -9.07
N PRO A 340 -24.41 -7.26 -8.63
CA PRO A 340 -24.83 -7.34 -7.25
C PRO A 340 -25.08 -8.79 -6.85
N ASP A 341 -24.76 -9.13 -5.61
CA ASP A 341 -25.24 -10.35 -4.98
C ASP A 341 -26.74 -10.18 -4.70
N THR A 342 -27.59 -10.40 -5.71
CA THR A 342 -29.01 -10.63 -5.46
C THR A 342 -29.11 -12.01 -4.80
N PRO A 343 -29.44 -12.13 -3.50
CA PRO A 343 -29.64 -13.44 -2.91
C PRO A 343 -30.77 -14.12 -3.70
N PRO A 344 -30.59 -15.39 -4.15
CA PRO A 344 -31.66 -16.08 -4.83
C PRO A 344 -32.86 -16.15 -3.88
N PRO A 345 -34.07 -15.77 -4.32
CA PRO A 345 -35.22 -15.64 -3.43
C PRO A 345 -35.43 -16.95 -2.67
N GLU A 346 -35.66 -16.84 -1.36
CA GLU A 346 -35.83 -18.00 -0.50
C GLU A 346 -36.95 -18.90 -1.05
N PRO A 347 -36.68 -20.20 -1.26
CA PRO A 347 -37.70 -21.09 -1.78
C PRO A 347 -38.80 -21.26 -0.74
N LYS A 348 -40.04 -20.90 -1.10
CA LYS A 348 -41.21 -21.18 -0.28
C LYS A 348 -41.43 -22.70 -0.24
N LEU A 349 -41.07 -23.33 0.87
CA LEU A 349 -41.22 -24.77 1.09
C LEU A 349 -42.56 -25.11 1.76
N LEU A 350 -43.22 -26.14 1.25
CA LEU A 350 -44.56 -26.57 1.63
C LEU A 350 -44.49 -27.79 2.58
N ASP A 351 -45.52 -27.95 3.41
CA ASP A 351 -45.72 -29.17 4.22
C ASP A 351 -46.28 -30.34 3.40
N GLU A 352 -46.96 -30.05 2.29
CA GLU A 352 -47.33 -31.02 1.25
C GLU A 352 -46.58 -30.63 -0.05
N PRO A 353 -45.55 -31.38 -0.49
CA PRO A 353 -44.85 -31.08 -1.74
C PRO A 353 -45.78 -31.31 -2.95
N THR A 354 -45.62 -30.47 -3.98
CA THR A 354 -46.40 -30.55 -5.22
C THR A 354 -45.57 -30.95 -6.43
N TYR A 355 -44.24 -30.82 -6.38
CA TYR A 355 -43.37 -31.27 -7.48
C TYR A 355 -42.00 -31.79 -7.04
N LEU A 356 -41.48 -32.69 -7.85
CA LEU A 356 -40.08 -33.07 -7.90
C LEU A 356 -39.58 -32.79 -9.32
N LYS A 357 -38.38 -32.20 -9.47
CA LYS A 357 -37.78 -31.96 -10.80
C LYS A 357 -36.27 -32.06 -10.80
N VAL A 358 -35.74 -32.40 -11.96
CA VAL A 358 -34.30 -32.36 -12.24
C VAL A 358 -33.89 -30.91 -12.58
N SER A 359 -32.70 -30.53 -12.13
CA SER A 359 -32.12 -29.19 -12.32
C SER A 359 -30.68 -29.21 -12.86
N SER A 360 -30.12 -30.42 -13.06
CA SER A 360 -28.94 -30.61 -13.89
C SER A 360 -29.24 -30.31 -15.36
N ARG A 361 -28.19 -30.04 -16.16
CA ARG A 361 -28.33 -29.93 -17.62
C ARG A 361 -28.49 -31.33 -18.22
N GLU A 362 -29.50 -31.50 -19.05
CA GLU A 362 -29.75 -32.74 -19.78
C GLU A 362 -29.19 -32.66 -21.22
N PRO A 363 -28.72 -33.78 -21.81
CA PRO A 363 -28.54 -35.08 -21.16
C PRO A 363 -27.37 -35.06 -20.17
N ILE A 364 -27.54 -35.77 -19.06
CA ILE A 364 -26.54 -35.85 -17.99
C ILE A 364 -25.37 -36.74 -18.45
N LYS A 365 -24.15 -36.22 -18.41
CA LYS A 365 -22.96 -36.97 -18.86
C LYS A 365 -22.39 -37.80 -17.71
N ILE A 366 -22.51 -39.12 -17.82
CA ILE A 366 -21.90 -40.09 -16.92
C ILE A 366 -20.56 -40.52 -17.52
N ARG A 367 -19.50 -40.61 -16.70
CA ARG A 367 -18.17 -41.06 -17.13
C ARG A 367 -17.89 -42.44 -16.57
N THR A 368 -17.30 -43.32 -17.37
CA THR A 368 -16.98 -44.71 -16.97
C THR A 368 -15.77 -44.83 -16.06
N ASP A 369 -14.86 -43.86 -16.09
CA ASP A 369 -13.63 -43.78 -15.28
C ASP A 369 -13.73 -42.76 -14.11
N GLY A 370 -14.86 -42.07 -14.01
CA GLY A 370 -15.08 -41.01 -13.03
C GLY A 370 -15.62 -41.50 -11.69
N GLY A 371 -15.49 -40.66 -10.67
CA GLY A 371 -16.29 -40.81 -9.45
C GLY A 371 -17.77 -40.45 -9.67
N ASP A 372 -18.56 -40.56 -8.60
CA ASP A 372 -20.02 -40.40 -8.62
C ASP A 372 -20.51 -39.15 -9.35
N VAL A 373 -21.56 -39.34 -10.16
CA VAL A 373 -22.18 -38.28 -10.96
C VAL A 373 -23.31 -37.63 -10.16
N HIS A 374 -23.13 -36.36 -9.79
CA HIS A 374 -24.14 -35.60 -9.04
C HIS A 374 -25.25 -35.05 -9.95
N VAL A 375 -26.42 -35.67 -9.88
CA VAL A 375 -27.67 -35.19 -10.50
C VAL A 375 -28.39 -34.27 -9.52
N ARG A 376 -28.50 -32.98 -9.83
CA ARG A 376 -29.14 -31.98 -8.95
C ARG A 376 -30.66 -32.06 -9.06
N LEU A 377 -31.31 -32.36 -7.96
CA LEU A 377 -32.77 -32.44 -7.83
C LEU A 377 -33.30 -31.25 -7.04
N ARG A 378 -34.54 -30.85 -7.34
CA ARG A 378 -35.26 -29.79 -6.64
C ARG A 378 -36.69 -30.21 -6.39
N TRP A 379 -37.13 -30.08 -5.16
CA TRP A 379 -38.51 -30.24 -4.74
C TRP A 379 -38.99 -28.96 -4.03
N ASP A 380 -40.29 -28.87 -3.74
CA ASP A 380 -40.89 -27.80 -2.95
C ASP A 380 -41.29 -28.24 -1.52
N GLY A 381 -40.99 -29.48 -1.12
CA GLY A 381 -41.20 -29.94 0.25
C GLY A 381 -40.23 -29.32 1.25
N LYS A 382 -40.65 -29.17 2.50
CA LYS A 382 -39.74 -28.85 3.62
C LYS A 382 -38.76 -30.00 3.86
N ASP A 383 -37.48 -29.71 4.02
CA ASP A 383 -36.39 -30.68 4.19
C ASP A 383 -36.67 -31.73 5.30
N ARG A 384 -37.38 -31.32 6.37
CA ARG A 384 -37.85 -32.19 7.47
C ARG A 384 -38.69 -33.39 7.02
N LEU A 385 -39.32 -33.33 5.85
CA LEU A 385 -40.18 -34.40 5.32
C LEU A 385 -39.36 -35.62 4.86
N LEU A 386 -38.08 -35.42 4.50
CA LEU A 386 -37.11 -36.48 4.18
C LEU A 386 -36.12 -36.76 5.31
N ASN A 387 -35.76 -35.76 6.12
CA ASN A 387 -34.66 -35.87 7.10
C ASN A 387 -35.11 -36.10 8.56
N ALA A 388 -36.41 -36.18 8.84
CA ALA A 388 -36.87 -36.50 10.19
C ALA A 388 -36.54 -37.95 10.57
N ASN A 389 -36.35 -38.22 11.87
CA ASN A 389 -36.16 -39.59 12.41
C ASN A 389 -37.24 -40.60 11.97
N VAL A 390 -38.44 -40.11 11.64
CA VAL A 390 -39.47 -40.84 10.90
C VAL A 390 -39.82 -39.98 9.68
N PRO A 391 -39.21 -40.25 8.52
CA PRO A 391 -39.45 -39.44 7.32
C PRO A 391 -40.87 -39.70 6.80
N GLN A 392 -41.58 -38.63 6.43
CA GLN A 392 -42.93 -38.75 5.87
C GLN A 392 -42.90 -39.06 4.38
N TRP A 393 -41.79 -38.75 3.73
CA TRP A 393 -41.53 -39.04 2.32
C TRP A 393 -40.25 -39.86 2.19
N THR A 394 -40.19 -40.78 1.23
CA THR A 394 -38.98 -41.53 0.90
C THR A 394 -38.67 -41.39 -0.59
N LEU A 395 -37.38 -41.35 -0.93
CA LEU A 395 -36.91 -41.25 -2.32
C LEU A 395 -36.40 -42.59 -2.82
N SER A 396 -36.73 -42.92 -4.06
CA SER A 396 -36.19 -44.06 -4.79
C SER A 396 -35.83 -43.64 -6.21
N ALA A 397 -34.72 -44.13 -6.76
CA ALA A 397 -34.36 -43.95 -8.16
C ALA A 397 -34.14 -45.31 -8.83
N LYS A 398 -34.48 -45.41 -10.12
CA LYS A 398 -34.28 -46.60 -10.96
C LYS A 398 -33.97 -46.20 -12.40
N VAL A 399 -33.17 -47.00 -13.08
CA VAL A 399 -33.00 -46.97 -14.53
C VAL A 399 -34.16 -47.75 -15.14
N THR A 400 -34.88 -47.12 -16.08
CA THR A 400 -36.08 -47.69 -16.73
C THR A 400 -35.78 -48.16 -18.17
N SER A 401 -34.70 -47.66 -18.79
CA SER A 401 -34.30 -48.03 -20.16
C SER A 401 -33.43 -49.28 -20.27
N ASP A 402 -33.00 -49.85 -19.14
CA ASP A 402 -31.95 -50.87 -19.07
C ASP A 402 -32.45 -52.06 -18.23
N PRO A 403 -32.48 -53.30 -18.76
CA PRO A 403 -32.89 -54.48 -18.02
C PRO A 403 -31.79 -55.02 -17.07
N ARG A 404 -30.59 -54.43 -17.06
CA ARG A 404 -29.48 -54.81 -16.19
C ARG A 404 -29.75 -54.44 -14.72
N PRO A 405 -28.96 -54.98 -13.75
CA PRO A 405 -29.07 -54.58 -12.34
C PRO A 405 -29.00 -53.07 -12.13
N GLN A 406 -29.73 -52.57 -11.14
CA GLN A 406 -29.72 -51.14 -10.82
C GLN A 406 -28.32 -50.73 -10.31
N PRO A 407 -27.76 -49.59 -10.78
CA PRO A 407 -26.50 -49.08 -10.26
C PRO A 407 -26.67 -48.57 -8.82
N GLU A 408 -25.56 -48.43 -8.09
CA GLU A 408 -25.60 -47.78 -6.79
C GLU A 408 -26.02 -46.32 -6.93
N MET A 409 -27.03 -45.94 -6.15
CA MET A 409 -27.72 -44.66 -6.25
C MET A 409 -28.03 -44.15 -4.84
N ASN A 410 -27.38 -43.04 -4.46
CA ASN A 410 -27.47 -42.46 -3.12
C ASN A 410 -28.00 -41.03 -3.19
N PHE A 411 -28.89 -40.65 -2.27
CA PHE A 411 -29.37 -39.27 -2.16
C PHE A 411 -28.58 -38.50 -1.11
N SER A 412 -28.11 -37.30 -1.44
CA SER A 412 -27.57 -36.37 -0.46
C SER A 412 -28.69 -35.74 0.38
N GLU A 413 -28.34 -35.23 1.56
CA GLU A 413 -29.30 -34.50 2.40
C GLU A 413 -29.89 -33.27 1.66
N PRO A 414 -31.22 -33.05 1.74
CA PRO A 414 -31.87 -31.84 1.25
C PRO A 414 -31.58 -30.60 2.10
N LEU A 415 -31.26 -29.52 1.39
CA LEU A 415 -31.05 -28.17 1.94
C LEU A 415 -31.85 -27.16 1.13
N ALA A 416 -32.80 -26.48 1.78
CA ALA A 416 -33.69 -25.48 1.19
C ALA A 416 -34.36 -25.97 -0.10
N GLY A 417 -34.90 -27.19 -0.09
CA GLY A 417 -35.56 -27.78 -1.24
C GLY A 417 -34.63 -28.31 -2.35
N ARG A 418 -33.34 -28.49 -2.08
CA ARG A 418 -32.34 -28.93 -3.07
C ARG A 418 -31.50 -30.09 -2.53
N PHE A 419 -31.30 -31.11 -3.35
CA PHE A 419 -30.45 -32.26 -3.04
C PHE A 419 -29.80 -32.78 -4.32
N SER A 420 -28.93 -33.78 -4.21
CA SER A 420 -28.36 -34.50 -5.34
C SER A 420 -28.57 -35.99 -5.23
N LEU A 421 -28.88 -36.62 -6.36
CA LEU A 421 -28.75 -38.06 -6.56
C LEU A 421 -27.32 -38.30 -7.08
N LEU A 422 -26.53 -39.06 -6.32
CA LEU A 422 -25.22 -39.57 -6.70
C LEU A 422 -25.45 -40.89 -7.43
N ILE A 423 -24.89 -41.00 -8.64
CA ILE A 423 -24.94 -42.21 -9.46
C ILE A 423 -23.51 -42.70 -9.63
N SER A 424 -23.22 -43.88 -9.10
CA SER A 424 -21.92 -44.52 -9.30
C SER A 424 -21.89 -45.20 -10.67
N PRO A 425 -20.93 -44.90 -11.55
CA PRO A 425 -20.84 -45.53 -12.86
C PRO A 425 -20.51 -47.02 -12.73
N ARG A 426 -21.06 -47.85 -13.63
CA ARG A 426 -20.78 -49.28 -13.69
C ARG A 426 -19.76 -49.61 -14.79
N GLU A 427 -18.91 -50.60 -14.55
CA GLU A 427 -17.88 -51.06 -15.50
C GLU A 427 -18.47 -51.65 -16.81
N ASP A 428 -19.71 -52.14 -16.78
CA ASP A 428 -20.39 -52.70 -17.96
C ASP A 428 -21.16 -51.66 -18.80
N TRP A 429 -21.08 -50.38 -18.48
CA TRP A 429 -21.67 -49.31 -19.28
C TRP A 429 -20.76 -48.91 -20.44
N THR A 430 -21.28 -48.99 -21.67
CA THR A 430 -20.52 -48.61 -22.87
C THR A 430 -20.67 -47.12 -23.20
N PRO A 431 -19.58 -46.42 -23.59
CA PRO A 431 -19.68 -45.06 -24.11
C PRO A 431 -20.65 -44.98 -25.29
N GLY A 432 -21.59 -44.03 -25.22
CA GLY A 432 -22.71 -43.90 -26.15
C GLY A 432 -24.05 -44.45 -25.62
N ASP A 433 -24.04 -45.24 -24.54
CA ASP A 433 -25.28 -45.73 -23.89
C ASP A 433 -26.18 -44.56 -23.48
N LYS A 434 -27.46 -44.64 -23.85
CA LYS A 434 -28.51 -43.69 -23.47
C LYS A 434 -29.37 -44.30 -22.38
N LEU A 435 -29.22 -43.78 -21.16
CA LEU A 435 -29.90 -44.27 -19.97
C LEU A 435 -31.05 -43.31 -19.61
N LYS A 436 -32.22 -43.85 -19.26
CA LYS A 436 -33.35 -43.08 -18.73
C LYS A 436 -33.57 -43.45 -17.27
N PHE A 437 -33.47 -42.44 -16.42
CA PHE A 437 -33.68 -42.57 -14.98
C PHE A 437 -35.06 -42.04 -14.59
N GLU A 438 -35.71 -42.73 -13.67
CA GLU A 438 -36.92 -42.31 -12.99
C GLU A 438 -36.60 -42.14 -11.50
N VAL A 439 -36.92 -40.98 -10.95
CA VAL A 439 -36.83 -40.67 -9.53
C VAL A 439 -38.25 -40.51 -9.00
N THR A 440 -38.62 -41.31 -8.01
CA THR A 440 -39.93 -41.30 -7.37
C THR A 440 -39.78 -40.85 -5.92
N ALA A 441 -40.58 -39.89 -5.48
CA ALA A 441 -40.79 -39.57 -4.08
C ALA A 441 -42.13 -40.18 -3.63
N HIS A 442 -42.08 -41.11 -2.68
CA HIS A 442 -43.23 -41.77 -2.08
C HIS A 442 -43.67 -41.00 -0.84
N GLY A 443 -44.94 -40.62 -0.77
CA GLY A 443 -45.50 -39.81 0.30
C GLY A 443 -46.62 -40.50 1.08
N PRO A 444 -47.13 -39.84 2.14
CA PRO A 444 -48.20 -40.39 2.95
C PRO A 444 -49.48 -40.57 2.12
N ARG A 445 -50.26 -41.60 2.44
CA ARG A 445 -51.52 -41.98 1.74
C ARG A 445 -51.33 -42.38 0.27
N GLY A 446 -50.13 -42.84 -0.13
CA GLY A 446 -49.88 -43.32 -1.50
C GLY A 446 -49.83 -42.22 -2.55
N ARG A 447 -49.46 -40.99 -2.16
CA ARG A 447 -49.08 -39.95 -3.12
C ARG A 447 -47.68 -40.22 -3.63
N GLU A 448 -47.48 -40.14 -4.95
CA GLU A 448 -46.17 -40.28 -5.59
C GLU A 448 -45.88 -39.05 -6.45
N LEU A 449 -44.64 -38.58 -6.43
CA LEU A 449 -44.12 -37.53 -7.32
C LEU A 449 -42.98 -38.11 -8.15
N TYR A 450 -43.00 -37.89 -9.47
CA TYR A 450 -42.01 -38.43 -10.40
C TYR A 450 -41.18 -37.33 -11.05
N ALA A 451 -39.89 -37.62 -11.27
CA ALA A 451 -39.03 -36.86 -12.16
C ALA A 451 -38.24 -37.82 -13.05
N PHE A 452 -38.13 -37.48 -14.32
CA PHE A 452 -37.39 -38.27 -15.32
C PHE A 452 -36.24 -37.44 -15.86
N PHE A 453 -35.12 -38.09 -16.19
CA PHE A 453 -34.03 -37.46 -16.95
C PHE A 453 -33.32 -38.46 -17.86
N GLU A 454 -32.74 -37.94 -18.94
CA GLU A 454 -31.87 -38.71 -19.81
C GLU A 454 -30.40 -38.49 -19.45
N ALA A 455 -29.63 -39.58 -19.42
CA ALA A 455 -28.20 -39.59 -19.25
C ALA A 455 -27.52 -40.25 -20.44
N LEU A 456 -26.32 -39.78 -20.77
CA LEU A 456 -25.45 -40.33 -21.80
C LEU A 456 -24.16 -40.78 -21.12
N VAL A 457 -23.77 -42.02 -21.34
CA VAL A 457 -22.44 -42.52 -20.96
C VAL A 457 -21.44 -41.96 -21.96
N VAL A 458 -20.38 -41.30 -21.47
CA VAL A 458 -19.38 -40.62 -22.29
C VAL A 458 -18.01 -41.06 -21.81
N GLU A 459 -17.08 -41.27 -22.74
CA GLU A 459 -15.66 -41.40 -22.40
C GLU A 459 -15.17 -40.19 -21.58
N PRO A 460 -14.16 -40.38 -20.72
CA PRO A 460 -13.42 -39.24 -20.20
C PRO A 460 -12.99 -38.33 -21.36
N PRO A 461 -13.10 -37.00 -21.21
CA PRO A 461 -12.42 -36.12 -22.14
C PRO A 461 -10.92 -36.46 -22.09
N PRO A 462 -10.22 -36.49 -23.24
CA PRO A 462 -8.76 -36.61 -23.21
C PRO A 462 -8.17 -35.54 -22.29
N PRO A 463 -7.02 -35.80 -21.63
CA PRO A 463 -6.37 -34.79 -20.81
C PRO A 463 -6.22 -33.51 -21.65
N PRO A 464 -6.58 -32.34 -21.10
CA PRO A 464 -6.71 -31.12 -21.89
C PRO A 464 -5.40 -30.87 -22.63
N GLU A 465 -5.46 -30.92 -23.96
CA GLU A 465 -4.32 -30.58 -24.80
C GLU A 465 -3.81 -29.20 -24.38
N PRO A 466 -2.48 -28.99 -24.30
CA PRO A 466 -1.93 -27.71 -23.87
C PRO A 466 -2.50 -26.61 -24.79
N ASP A 467 -3.23 -25.67 -24.18
CA ASP A 467 -3.98 -24.60 -24.88
C ASP A 467 -3.09 -24.03 -26.00
N PRO A 468 -3.46 -24.16 -27.29
CA PRO A 468 -2.53 -23.96 -28.43
C PRO A 468 -2.06 -22.51 -28.61
N ARG A 469 -2.41 -21.63 -27.65
CA ARG A 469 -1.96 -20.26 -27.58
C ARG A 469 -0.45 -20.18 -27.42
N LYS A 470 0.18 -19.45 -28.33
CA LYS A 470 1.60 -19.13 -28.28
C LYS A 470 1.75 -17.61 -28.05
N PRO A 471 2.94 -17.12 -27.68
CA PRO A 471 3.19 -15.69 -27.72
C PRO A 471 3.03 -15.21 -29.17
N GLN A 472 2.14 -14.24 -29.37
CA GLN A 472 1.88 -13.60 -30.65
C GLN A 472 2.00 -12.09 -30.50
N LEU A 473 2.81 -11.48 -31.36
CA LEU A 473 2.90 -10.05 -31.59
C LEU A 473 1.68 -9.61 -32.43
N VAL A 474 0.94 -8.64 -31.92
CA VAL A 474 -0.19 -8.03 -32.64
C VAL A 474 0.02 -6.52 -32.67
N ASP A 475 -0.33 -5.89 -33.79
CA ASP A 475 -0.35 -4.43 -33.90
C ASP A 475 -1.38 -3.88 -32.90
N GLY A 476 -0.88 -3.25 -31.84
CA GLY A 476 -1.68 -2.76 -30.73
C GLY A 476 -1.17 -1.41 -30.28
N GLU A 477 -2.03 -0.40 -30.31
CA GLU A 477 -1.69 0.91 -29.77
C GLU A 477 -1.67 0.86 -28.24
N PHE A 478 -0.49 1.00 -27.64
CA PHE A 478 -0.34 1.15 -26.19
C PHE A 478 0.19 2.54 -25.83
N LYS A 479 -0.43 3.16 -24.82
CA LYS A 479 0.02 4.44 -24.25
C LYS A 479 1.16 4.17 -23.28
N THR A 480 2.38 4.11 -23.78
CA THR A 480 3.56 4.04 -22.91
C THR A 480 3.75 5.37 -22.19
N GLY A 481 3.54 5.36 -20.87
CA GLY A 481 3.85 6.49 -20.00
C GLY A 481 2.62 7.16 -19.39
N GLN A 482 2.42 6.92 -18.09
CA GLN A 482 1.97 8.01 -17.23
C GLN A 482 3.17 8.90 -16.91
N MET A 483 3.60 9.74 -17.88
CA MET A 483 3.99 11.07 -17.45
C MET A 483 2.71 11.71 -16.95
N ARG A 484 2.63 11.95 -15.63
CA ARG A 484 1.66 12.90 -15.11
C ARG A 484 2.03 14.24 -15.76
N ARG A 485 1.35 14.61 -16.84
CA ARG A 485 1.33 16.01 -17.25
C ARG A 485 0.96 16.79 -15.99
N PRO A 486 1.75 17.79 -15.56
CA PRO A 486 1.30 18.67 -14.51
C PRO A 486 -0.07 19.20 -14.94
N PRO A 487 -1.08 19.27 -14.06
CA PRO A 487 -2.45 19.66 -14.42
C PRO A 487 -2.56 21.19 -14.63
N TYR A 488 -1.51 21.80 -15.19
CA TYR A 488 -1.36 23.20 -15.43
C TYR A 488 -0.66 23.51 -16.76
N GLN A 489 -1.03 24.63 -17.36
CA GLN A 489 -0.34 25.26 -18.48
C GLN A 489 0.68 26.25 -17.94
N LEU A 490 1.93 26.20 -18.43
CA LEU A 490 2.95 27.19 -18.08
C LEU A 490 2.93 28.32 -19.12
N LYS A 491 2.86 29.56 -18.66
CA LYS A 491 2.98 30.77 -19.48
C LYS A 491 4.14 31.61 -18.97
N VAL A 492 5.10 31.88 -19.85
CA VAL A 492 6.16 32.85 -19.59
C VAL A 492 5.70 34.22 -20.08
N ILE A 493 5.98 35.27 -19.32
CA ILE A 493 5.75 36.67 -19.71
C ILE A 493 7.06 37.47 -19.63
N LYS A 494 7.13 38.51 -20.45
CA LYS A 494 8.22 39.49 -20.48
C LYS A 494 7.70 40.88 -20.10
N ARG A 495 8.58 41.88 -20.02
CA ARG A 495 8.19 43.26 -19.70
C ARG A 495 7.11 43.81 -20.66
N ASP A 496 7.12 43.37 -21.91
CA ASP A 496 6.17 43.77 -22.94
C ASP A 496 4.75 43.15 -22.75
N ASP A 497 4.60 42.18 -21.82
CA ASP A 497 3.35 41.47 -21.51
C ASP A 497 2.73 41.92 -20.17
N TYR A 498 3.27 42.95 -19.50
CA TYR A 498 2.85 43.38 -18.15
C TYR A 498 1.41 43.93 -18.07
N ASP A 499 0.77 44.21 -19.22
CA ASP A 499 -0.64 44.60 -19.37
C ASP A 499 -1.65 43.50 -18.96
N GLN A 500 -1.17 42.32 -18.57
CA GLN A 500 -1.99 41.21 -18.07
C GLN A 500 -2.14 41.30 -16.54
N PRO A 501 -3.29 40.90 -15.95
CA PRO A 501 -3.47 40.97 -14.50
C PRO A 501 -2.45 40.09 -13.75
N CYS A 502 -1.91 40.61 -12.64
CA CYS A 502 -1.03 39.89 -11.74
C CYS A 502 -1.78 39.63 -10.43
N TRP A 503 -2.28 38.40 -10.24
CA TRP A 503 -3.28 38.10 -9.19
C TRP A 503 -4.52 38.99 -9.40
N ASN A 504 -5.08 39.57 -8.32
CA ASN A 504 -6.11 40.62 -8.39
C ASN A 504 -5.58 42.04 -8.73
N ALA A 505 -4.29 42.24 -8.96
CA ALA A 505 -3.73 43.56 -9.27
C ALA A 505 -3.71 43.85 -10.78
N ASP A 506 -3.97 45.12 -11.15
CA ASP A 506 -4.11 45.54 -12.54
C ASP A 506 -2.84 45.40 -13.40
N GLU A 507 -1.64 45.44 -12.79
CA GLU A 507 -0.34 45.43 -13.50
C GLU A 507 0.72 44.56 -12.80
N TRP A 508 1.62 43.97 -13.59
CA TRP A 508 2.86 43.33 -13.09
C TRP A 508 3.92 44.38 -12.73
N THR A 509 4.79 44.04 -11.78
CA THR A 509 5.98 44.84 -11.46
C THR A 509 7.28 44.07 -11.72
N ASP A 510 8.39 44.80 -11.88
CA ASP A 510 9.76 44.25 -12.01
C ASP A 510 10.19 43.37 -10.81
N ASP A 511 9.38 43.30 -9.75
CA ASP A 511 9.60 42.59 -8.50
C ASP A 511 8.82 41.27 -8.37
N ASP A 512 7.88 40.99 -9.28
CA ASP A 512 6.99 39.83 -9.19
C ASP A 512 7.55 38.65 -9.98
N PRO A 513 7.87 37.50 -9.34
CA PRO A 513 8.43 36.35 -10.05
C PRO A 513 7.37 35.48 -10.74
N GLY A 514 6.10 35.53 -10.31
CA GLY A 514 5.02 34.74 -10.89
C GLY A 514 3.68 34.81 -10.15
N ALA A 515 2.65 34.27 -10.79
CA ALA A 515 1.27 34.20 -10.34
C ALA A 515 0.58 32.93 -10.88
N PHE A 516 -0.63 32.62 -10.42
CA PHE A 516 -1.45 31.56 -11.03
C PHE A 516 -2.89 32.03 -11.30
N LEU A 517 -3.48 31.51 -12.37
CA LEU A 517 -4.91 31.66 -12.71
C LEU A 517 -5.61 30.34 -12.45
N ALA A 518 -6.61 30.35 -11.57
CA ALA A 518 -7.40 29.17 -11.24
C ALA A 518 -8.05 28.55 -12.50
N PRO A 519 -8.20 27.21 -12.56
CA PRO A 519 -8.85 26.55 -13.69
C PRO A 519 -10.30 27.02 -13.83
N THR A 520 -10.75 27.12 -15.07
CA THR A 520 -12.13 27.41 -15.44
C THR A 520 -12.68 26.25 -16.27
N ASP A 521 -14.00 26.17 -16.49
CA ASP A 521 -14.64 25.12 -17.30
C ASP A 521 -14.09 25.01 -18.74
N ARG A 522 -13.28 25.98 -19.20
CA ARG A 522 -12.69 26.05 -20.54
C ARG A 522 -11.17 26.08 -20.58
N ALA A 523 -10.48 26.22 -19.45
CA ALA A 523 -9.02 26.32 -19.40
C ALA A 523 -8.44 25.69 -18.13
N PRO A 524 -7.35 24.90 -18.23
CA PRO A 524 -6.65 24.36 -17.07
C PRO A 524 -5.99 25.48 -16.24
N LEU A 525 -5.54 25.13 -15.03
CA LEU A 525 -4.74 25.99 -14.16
C LEU A 525 -3.58 26.59 -14.97
N THR A 526 -3.44 27.91 -15.00
CA THR A 526 -2.33 28.55 -15.74
C THR A 526 -1.35 29.14 -14.75
N LEU A 527 -0.09 28.73 -14.80
CA LEU A 527 1.00 29.31 -14.01
C LEU A 527 1.72 30.34 -14.87
N ILE A 528 1.82 31.57 -14.39
CA ILE A 528 2.47 32.69 -15.10
C ILE A 528 3.79 32.99 -14.42
N ILE A 529 4.89 33.02 -15.17
CA ILE A 529 6.24 33.30 -14.65
C ILE A 529 6.86 34.48 -15.39
N ASN A 530 7.44 35.40 -14.62
CA ASN A 530 8.10 36.59 -15.12
C ASN A 530 9.61 36.34 -15.30
N GLU A 531 10.06 36.24 -16.55
CA GLU A 531 11.49 36.09 -16.88
C GLU A 531 12.28 37.41 -16.78
N ASP A 532 11.60 38.56 -16.77
CA ASP A 532 12.21 39.90 -16.76
C ASP A 532 12.31 40.53 -15.36
N MET A 533 11.95 39.77 -14.31
CA MET A 533 12.13 40.16 -12.90
C MET A 533 13.55 40.72 -12.68
N ALA A 534 13.66 41.89 -12.05
CA ALA A 534 14.92 42.63 -11.95
C ALA A 534 16.07 41.79 -11.36
N ALA A 535 15.79 41.04 -10.29
CA ALA A 535 16.76 40.15 -9.65
C ALA A 535 17.22 39.00 -10.57
N LEU A 536 16.32 38.40 -11.35
CA LEU A 536 16.66 37.35 -12.31
C LEU A 536 17.46 37.91 -13.50
N ARG A 537 17.08 39.09 -13.99
CA ARG A 537 17.79 39.79 -15.07
C ARG A 537 19.22 40.17 -14.67
N ASP A 538 19.42 40.66 -13.46
CA ASP A 538 20.75 41.00 -12.96
C ASP A 538 21.59 39.74 -12.68
N PHE A 539 20.96 38.65 -12.19
CA PHE A 539 21.58 37.33 -12.09
C PHE A 539 21.99 36.77 -13.46
N ARG A 540 21.12 36.83 -14.48
CA ARG A 540 21.43 36.44 -15.87
C ARG A 540 22.61 37.24 -16.41
N ARG A 541 22.62 38.57 -16.24
CA ARG A 541 23.74 39.46 -16.61
C ARG A 541 25.05 39.15 -15.88
N ALA A 542 24.99 38.65 -14.65
CA ALA A 542 26.16 38.19 -13.90
C ALA A 542 26.67 36.83 -14.40
N LEU A 543 25.77 35.90 -14.72
CA LEU A 543 26.11 34.58 -15.27
C LEU A 543 26.69 34.65 -16.68
N THR A 544 26.13 35.45 -17.58
CA THR A 544 26.64 35.60 -18.97
C THR A 544 28.08 36.14 -19.02
N LYS A 545 28.59 36.73 -17.92
CA LYS A 545 29.99 37.16 -17.78
C LYS A 545 30.94 36.07 -17.28
N ARG A 546 30.43 34.90 -16.85
CA ARG A 546 31.19 33.84 -16.16
C ARG A 546 30.96 32.43 -16.70
N ASN A 547 29.85 32.18 -17.38
CA ASN A 547 29.37 30.86 -17.77
C ASN A 547 29.06 30.78 -19.27
N THR A 548 28.96 29.57 -19.81
CA THR A 548 28.53 29.36 -21.21
C THR A 548 27.04 29.66 -21.37
N GLU A 549 26.58 29.92 -22.60
CA GLU A 549 25.18 30.22 -22.88
C GLU A 549 24.24 29.07 -22.46
N GLN A 550 24.66 27.81 -22.67
CA GLN A 550 23.94 26.62 -22.22
C GLN A 550 23.86 26.51 -20.68
N ASP A 551 24.90 26.92 -19.95
CA ASP A 551 24.86 26.95 -18.47
C ASP A 551 23.93 28.05 -17.94
N VAL A 552 23.88 29.20 -18.62
CA VAL A 552 22.95 30.30 -18.29
C VAL A 552 21.53 29.81 -18.48
N GLU A 553 21.23 29.17 -19.61
CA GLU A 553 19.92 28.62 -19.93
C GLU A 553 19.50 27.53 -18.93
N ARG A 554 20.34 26.52 -18.66
CA ARG A 554 20.10 25.50 -17.62
C ARG A 554 19.78 26.11 -16.25
N LYS A 555 20.46 27.20 -15.88
CA LYS A 555 20.18 27.93 -14.63
C LYS A 555 18.84 28.66 -14.68
N VAL A 556 18.52 29.38 -15.76
CA VAL A 556 17.21 30.04 -15.92
C VAL A 556 16.08 29.00 -15.87
N ASN A 557 16.24 27.85 -16.54
CA ASN A 557 15.26 26.77 -16.55
C ASN A 557 15.05 26.19 -15.14
N LYS A 558 16.13 25.97 -14.38
CA LYS A 558 16.05 25.52 -12.97
C LYS A 558 15.32 26.54 -12.07
N TYR A 559 15.49 27.84 -12.32
CA TYR A 559 14.70 28.87 -11.64
C TYR A 559 13.22 28.78 -12.03
N THR A 560 12.90 28.81 -13.33
CA THR A 560 11.53 28.79 -13.86
C THR A 560 10.74 27.58 -13.36
N SER A 561 11.33 26.38 -13.41
CA SER A 561 10.68 25.17 -12.90
C SER A 561 10.43 25.18 -11.39
N HIS A 562 11.36 25.73 -10.59
CA HIS A 562 11.19 25.79 -9.14
C HIS A 562 10.08 26.79 -8.75
N ILE A 563 9.97 27.91 -9.47
CA ILE A 563 8.87 28.87 -9.31
C ILE A 563 7.53 28.23 -9.74
N ALA A 564 7.49 27.50 -10.86
CA ALA A 564 6.30 26.78 -11.30
C ALA A 564 5.81 25.78 -10.24
N PHE A 565 6.72 24.98 -9.68
CA PHE A 565 6.39 24.00 -8.66
C PHE A 565 5.82 24.65 -7.39
N HIS A 566 6.41 25.76 -6.91
CA HIS A 566 5.88 26.48 -5.75
C HIS A 566 4.52 27.13 -6.02
N LEU A 567 4.32 27.75 -7.18
CA LEU A 567 3.00 28.31 -7.56
C LEU A 567 1.92 27.21 -7.58
N TYR A 568 2.25 26.00 -8.05
CA TYR A 568 1.35 24.86 -8.01
C TYR A 568 1.03 24.40 -6.57
N GLN A 569 2.03 24.32 -5.69
CA GLN A 569 1.81 24.01 -4.27
C GLN A 569 0.94 25.06 -3.57
N MET A 570 1.17 26.35 -3.86
CA MET A 570 0.35 27.45 -3.34
C MET A 570 -1.10 27.31 -3.83
N TYR A 571 -1.33 27.04 -5.12
CA TYR A 571 -2.66 26.74 -5.63
C TYR A 571 -3.30 25.55 -4.90
N GLN A 572 -2.59 24.43 -4.71
CA GLN A 572 -3.11 23.29 -3.95
C GLN A 572 -3.51 23.64 -2.50
N ALA A 573 -2.75 24.50 -1.82
CA ALA A 573 -3.09 24.95 -0.46
C ALA A 573 -4.38 25.81 -0.41
N THR A 574 -4.72 26.51 -1.50
CA THR A 574 -5.95 27.31 -1.61
C THR A 574 -7.19 26.47 -1.92
N GLN A 575 -7.04 25.24 -2.43
CA GLN A 575 -8.17 24.36 -2.74
C GLN A 575 -8.91 23.96 -1.46
N GLY A 576 -10.17 24.42 -1.34
CA GLY A 576 -11.07 24.07 -0.23
C GLY A 576 -11.09 25.08 0.93
N GLN A 577 -10.30 26.15 0.89
CA GLN A 577 -10.40 27.24 1.88
C GLN A 577 -11.27 28.38 1.35
N LYS A 578 -12.31 28.77 2.10
CA LYS A 578 -12.99 30.05 1.91
C LYS A 578 -12.18 31.13 2.61
N GLU A 579 -11.41 31.90 1.86
CA GLU A 579 -10.63 33.01 2.40
C GLU A 579 -11.49 34.26 2.55
N GLU A 580 -11.46 34.84 3.76
CA GLU A 580 -11.93 36.20 3.99
C GLU A 580 -10.81 37.18 3.64
N GLY A 581 -11.07 38.10 2.69
CA GLY A 581 -10.09 39.11 2.24
C GLY A 581 -9.10 38.59 1.20
N VAL A 582 -9.57 38.35 -0.03
CA VAL A 582 -8.77 37.83 -1.16
C VAL A 582 -7.50 38.65 -1.40
N ASP A 583 -7.58 39.98 -1.37
CA ASP A 583 -6.44 40.87 -1.63
C ASP A 583 -5.33 40.73 -0.57
N ALA A 584 -5.70 40.42 0.68
CA ALA A 584 -4.75 40.14 1.75
C ALA A 584 -4.17 38.72 1.68
N ALA A 585 -4.84 37.78 1.02
CA ALA A 585 -4.27 36.49 0.67
C ALA A 585 -3.29 36.63 -0.51
N ASP A 586 -3.65 37.35 -1.56
CA ASP A 586 -2.79 37.61 -2.72
C ASP A 586 -1.53 38.40 -2.35
N ALA A 587 -1.63 39.40 -1.47
CA ALA A 587 -0.45 40.10 -0.96
C ALA A 587 0.54 39.14 -0.25
N ARG A 588 0.03 38.21 0.57
CA ARG A 588 0.85 37.19 1.25
C ARG A 588 1.47 36.20 0.26
N ARG A 589 0.71 35.76 -0.76
CA ARG A 589 1.20 34.88 -1.83
C ARG A 589 2.32 35.55 -2.63
N ARG A 590 2.13 36.83 -3.00
CA ARG A 590 3.09 37.67 -3.72
C ARG A 590 4.40 37.82 -2.94
N GLU A 591 4.34 38.06 -1.62
CA GLU A 591 5.52 38.10 -0.76
C GLU A 591 6.20 36.72 -0.62
N GLU A 592 5.43 35.64 -0.46
CA GLU A 592 5.96 34.28 -0.36
C GLU A 592 6.71 33.85 -1.62
N ILE A 593 6.12 34.01 -2.81
CA ILE A 593 6.78 33.61 -4.06
C ILE A 593 8.03 34.48 -4.33
N ARG A 594 8.00 35.77 -3.96
CA ARG A 594 9.15 36.67 -4.02
C ARG A 594 10.29 36.23 -3.08
N ARG A 595 9.97 35.78 -1.87
CA ARG A 595 10.93 35.15 -0.94
C ARG A 595 11.55 33.89 -1.54
N VAL A 596 10.76 33.02 -2.15
CA VAL A 596 11.25 31.79 -2.83
C VAL A 596 12.18 32.15 -3.99
N ALA A 597 11.78 33.07 -4.87
CA ALA A 597 12.60 33.54 -6.00
C ALA A 597 13.96 34.10 -5.56
N MET A 598 13.98 35.00 -4.56
CA MET A 598 15.22 35.56 -4.02
C MET A 598 16.09 34.50 -3.34
N THR A 599 15.49 33.48 -2.73
CA THR A 599 16.24 32.36 -2.13
C THR A 599 16.87 31.49 -3.20
N MET A 600 16.16 31.18 -4.29
CA MET A 600 16.69 30.41 -5.41
C MET A 600 17.84 31.13 -6.11
N ILE A 601 17.69 32.43 -6.40
CA ILE A 601 18.76 33.24 -7.00
C ILE A 601 20.02 33.22 -6.12
N ARG A 602 19.87 33.33 -4.79
CA ARG A 602 21.00 33.23 -3.84
C ARG A 602 21.65 31.84 -3.82
N LEU A 603 20.86 30.76 -3.77
CA LEU A 603 21.40 29.39 -3.80
C LEU A 603 22.19 29.11 -5.08
N MET A 604 21.70 29.63 -6.21
CA MET A 604 22.33 29.44 -7.52
C MET A 604 23.56 30.34 -7.76
N ASP A 605 23.69 31.46 -7.04
CA ASP A 605 24.92 32.30 -7.01
C ASP A 605 25.98 31.72 -6.04
N VAL A 606 25.55 31.13 -4.92
CA VAL A 606 26.47 30.44 -3.98
C VAL A 606 27.05 29.18 -4.60
N ALA A 607 26.26 28.37 -5.31
CA ALA A 607 26.74 27.19 -6.05
C ALA A 607 27.62 27.52 -7.28
N ALA A 608 27.96 28.80 -7.50
CA ALA A 608 28.82 29.27 -8.59
C ALA A 608 30.12 29.94 -8.08
N LYS A 609 30.40 29.85 -6.77
CA LYS A 609 31.66 30.25 -6.12
C LYS A 609 32.42 29.01 -5.65
#